data_AF-A0A0D0BIV7-F1
#
_entry.id   AF-A0A0D0BIV7-F1
#
_cell.length_a   1.000
_cell.length_b   1.000
_cell.length_c   1.000
_cell.angle_alpha   90.00
_cell.angle_beta   90.00
_cell.angle_gamma   90.00
#
_symmetry.space_group_name_H-M   'P 1'
#
loop_
_entity.id
_entity.type
_entity.pdbx_description
1 polymer ?
#
loop_
_entity_poly.entity_id
_entity_poly.type
_entity_poly.pdbx_seq_one_letter_code
_entity_poly.pdbx_strand_id
1 'polypeptide(L)'
;MAGIVTVNLEVGDIIKQLRESIEAVYSVRKKRKEQRKAERNAVYCALSLHPALDSLHLPTLHYSLSELAHIYSPPDRSWPVKWLQAPDKHLSTLGLRGTMGRNARVMLILLWVIGHRLSDDDIDGLISQACEEGLRTNSIADRVSAAEVNDWVDKITRFERVFVSLRKTIKRKQPMKQGCNPFDNGSFSTADEHATIPIPPAHSDWLNALSNQEKHEYNIRDDPSCLLQVHQPVIIPQSKLTRIIVKWSVDHYGLGKRVGGAADKNGSEFRWYATYHDQN
;
A
#
# COMPACT_ATOMS: atom_id res chain seq x y z
N MET A 1 -76.73 -4.58 12.99
CA MET A 1 -76.44 -4.46 11.54
C MET A 1 -74.94 -4.34 11.39
N ALA A 2 -74.27 -5.42 10.95
CA ALA A 2 -72.84 -5.39 10.68
C ALA A 2 -72.64 -4.96 9.23
N GLY A 3 -72.05 -3.78 9.03
CA GLY A 3 -71.69 -3.30 7.69
C GLY A 3 -70.47 -4.06 7.18
N ILE A 4 -70.63 -4.75 6.05
CA ILE A 4 -69.51 -5.36 5.32
C ILE A 4 -68.77 -4.21 4.63
N VAL A 5 -67.55 -3.91 5.09
CA VAL A 5 -66.63 -3.00 4.40
C VAL A 5 -65.84 -3.83 3.39
N THR A 6 -66.22 -3.75 2.11
CA THR A 6 -65.45 -4.31 1.00
C THR A 6 -64.26 -3.40 0.71
N VAL A 7 -63.08 -3.82 1.15
CA VAL A 7 -61.81 -3.19 0.77
C VAL A 7 -61.44 -3.70 -0.62
N ASN A 8 -61.74 -2.93 -1.66
CA ASN A 8 -61.20 -3.15 -3.00
C ASN A 8 -59.73 -2.74 -3.02
N LEU A 9 -58.85 -3.68 -2.70
CA LEU A 9 -57.42 -3.54 -2.95
C LEU A 9 -57.19 -3.71 -4.46
N GLU A 10 -56.94 -2.61 -5.16
CA GLU A 10 -56.50 -2.65 -6.55
C GLU A 10 -55.10 -3.27 -6.62
N VAL A 11 -55.07 -4.57 -6.95
CA VAL A 11 -53.84 -5.36 -7.12
C VAL A 11 -52.89 -4.67 -8.12
N GLY A 12 -53.43 -3.94 -9.11
CA GLY A 12 -52.64 -3.17 -10.08
C GLY A 12 -51.80 -2.05 -9.45
N ASP A 13 -52.36 -1.31 -8.48
CA ASP A 13 -51.66 -0.24 -7.78
C ASP A 13 -50.55 -0.79 -6.87
N ILE A 14 -50.81 -1.93 -6.22
CA ILE A 14 -49.81 -2.62 -5.39
C ILE A 14 -48.63 -3.09 -6.26
N ILE A 15 -48.91 -3.67 -7.43
CA ILE A 15 -47.86 -4.12 -8.37
C ILE A 15 -47.04 -2.93 -8.89
N LYS A 16 -47.69 -1.81 -9.20
CA LYS A 16 -47.03 -0.59 -9.66
C LYS A 16 -46.10 -0.01 -8.58
N GLN A 17 -46.60 0.15 -7.35
CA GLN A 17 -45.79 0.63 -6.22
C GLN A 17 -44.61 -0.29 -5.90
N LEU A 18 -44.80 -1.61 -6.01
CA LEU A 18 -43.73 -2.59 -5.82
C LEU A 18 -42.64 -2.43 -6.89
N ARG A 19 -43.01 -2.25 -8.15
CA ARG A 19 -42.06 -2.03 -9.25
C ARG A 19 -41.27 -0.75 -9.06
N GLU A 20 -41.94 0.36 -8.73
CA GLU A 20 -41.29 1.65 -8.46
C GLU A 20 -40.31 1.54 -7.28
N SER A 21 -40.70 0.83 -6.22
CA SER A 21 -39.84 0.56 -5.06
C SER A 21 -38.61 -0.27 -5.44
N ILE A 22 -38.79 -1.31 -6.27
CA ILE A 22 -37.71 -2.14 -6.77
C ILE A 22 -36.74 -1.30 -7.63
N GLU A 23 -37.25 -0.52 -8.58
CA GLU A 23 -36.45 0.35 -9.44
C GLU A 23 -35.68 1.41 -8.63
N ALA A 24 -36.31 2.00 -7.60
CA ALA A 24 -35.65 2.90 -6.66
C ALA A 24 -34.50 2.20 -5.90
N VAL A 25 -34.73 0.98 -5.40
CA VAL A 25 -33.68 0.19 -4.73
C VAL A 25 -32.53 -0.15 -5.69
N TYR A 26 -32.84 -0.54 -6.93
CA TYR A 26 -31.83 -0.85 -7.94
C TYR A 26 -30.99 0.37 -8.31
N SER A 27 -31.63 1.53 -8.53
CA SER A 27 -30.92 2.78 -8.88
C SER A 27 -30.00 3.25 -7.74
N VAL A 28 -30.47 3.20 -6.48
CA VAL A 28 -29.64 3.51 -5.31
C VAL A 28 -28.45 2.55 -5.19
N ARG A 29 -28.65 1.25 -5.42
CA ARG A 29 -27.56 0.25 -5.42
C ARG A 29 -26.56 0.51 -6.54
N LYS A 30 -27.03 0.82 -7.74
CA LYS A 30 -26.17 1.14 -8.90
C LYS A 30 -25.32 2.38 -8.61
N LYS A 31 -25.92 3.48 -8.14
CA LYS A 31 -25.23 4.72 -7.76
C LYS A 31 -24.17 4.47 -6.69
N ARG A 32 -24.49 3.71 -5.64
CA ARG A 32 -23.52 3.33 -4.59
C ARG A 32 -22.35 2.50 -5.13
N LYS A 33 -22.61 1.61 -6.10
CA LYS A 33 -21.56 0.79 -6.73
C LYS A 33 -20.63 1.65 -7.58
N GLU A 34 -21.18 2.59 -8.34
CA GLU A 34 -20.43 3.55 -9.16
C GLU A 34 -19.58 4.49 -8.28
N GLN A 35 -20.17 5.02 -7.21
CA GLN A 35 -19.46 5.84 -6.23
C GLN A 35 -18.26 5.08 -5.62
N ARG A 36 -18.46 3.85 -5.14
CA ARG A 36 -17.35 3.02 -4.62
C ARG A 36 -16.28 2.73 -5.66
N LYS A 37 -16.66 2.60 -6.94
CA LYS A 37 -15.69 2.41 -8.03
C LYS A 37 -14.88 3.69 -8.21
N ALA A 38 -15.51 4.87 -8.17
CA ALA A 38 -14.85 6.16 -8.26
C ALA A 38 -13.90 6.41 -7.08
N GLU A 39 -14.36 6.23 -5.85
CA GLU A 39 -13.53 6.36 -4.62
C GLU A 39 -12.28 5.48 -4.71
N ARG A 40 -12.47 4.20 -5.07
CA ARG A 40 -11.35 3.27 -5.25
C ARG A 40 -10.42 3.67 -6.39
N ASN A 41 -10.94 4.25 -7.47
CA ASN A 41 -10.11 4.75 -8.56
C ASN A 41 -9.24 5.91 -8.10
N ALA A 42 -9.80 6.84 -7.33
CA ALA A 42 -9.08 7.99 -6.78
C ALA A 42 -7.94 7.52 -5.88
N VAL A 43 -8.20 6.59 -4.95
CA VAL A 43 -7.15 5.99 -4.10
C VAL A 43 -6.06 5.33 -4.93
N TYR A 44 -6.42 4.53 -5.95
CA TYR A 44 -5.41 3.93 -6.82
C TYR A 44 -4.63 4.94 -7.63
N CYS A 45 -5.26 6.05 -8.01
CA CYS A 45 -4.59 7.11 -8.73
C CYS A 45 -3.55 7.77 -7.83
N ALA A 46 -3.95 8.15 -6.61
CA ALA A 46 -3.07 8.68 -5.58
C ALA A 46 -1.85 7.75 -5.35
N LEU A 47 -2.09 6.48 -5.05
CA LEU A 47 -1.02 5.51 -4.83
C LEU A 47 -0.10 5.31 -6.05
N SER A 48 -0.64 5.42 -7.27
CA SER A 48 0.14 5.28 -8.51
C SER A 48 1.04 6.48 -8.83
N LEU A 49 0.84 7.59 -8.15
CA LEU A 49 1.50 8.89 -8.36
C LEU A 49 2.34 9.31 -7.14
N HIS A 50 2.52 8.40 -6.20
CA HIS A 50 3.36 8.63 -5.03
C HIS A 50 4.83 8.84 -5.43
N PRO A 51 5.50 9.90 -4.93
CA PRO A 51 6.90 10.22 -5.28
C PRO A 51 7.92 9.11 -5.00
N ALA A 52 7.64 8.21 -4.05
CA ALA A 52 8.50 7.06 -3.76
C ALA A 52 8.72 6.17 -4.98
N LEU A 53 7.74 6.12 -5.89
CA LEU A 53 7.79 5.29 -7.10
C LEU A 53 8.85 5.76 -8.09
N ASP A 54 9.13 7.07 -8.13
CA ASP A 54 10.16 7.65 -8.99
C ASP A 54 11.57 7.35 -8.48
N SER A 55 11.69 7.01 -7.19
CA SER A 55 12.94 6.64 -6.53
C SER A 55 13.28 5.15 -6.62
N LEU A 56 12.41 4.33 -7.24
CA LEU A 56 12.61 2.89 -7.36
C LEU A 56 13.70 2.57 -8.37
N HIS A 57 14.87 2.17 -7.89
CA HIS A 57 15.97 1.70 -8.73
C HIS A 57 15.93 0.18 -8.79
N LEU A 58 15.14 -0.36 -9.72
CA LEU A 58 14.99 -1.81 -9.95
C LEU A 58 16.34 -2.55 -9.75
N PRO A 59 16.51 -3.28 -8.64
CA PRO A 59 17.75 -3.99 -8.38
C PRO A 59 17.90 -5.12 -9.41
N THR A 60 19.12 -5.59 -9.60
CA THR A 60 19.52 -6.59 -10.62
C THR A 60 18.69 -7.88 -10.65
N LEU A 61 17.90 -8.18 -9.61
CA LEU A 61 16.97 -9.32 -9.54
C LEU A 61 15.69 -9.13 -10.38
N HIS A 62 15.30 -7.89 -10.69
CA HIS A 62 14.08 -7.57 -11.42
C HIS A 62 14.37 -6.56 -12.52
N TYR A 63 14.12 -6.92 -13.78
CA TYR A 63 14.44 -6.11 -14.96
C TYR A 63 13.34 -5.09 -15.29
N SER A 64 12.19 -5.11 -14.59
CA SER A 64 11.10 -4.15 -14.81
C SER A 64 10.14 -3.99 -13.62
N LEU A 65 9.44 -2.86 -13.56
CA LEU A 65 8.29 -2.65 -12.65
C LEU A 65 7.20 -3.72 -12.84
N SER A 66 7.13 -4.34 -14.03
CA SER A 66 6.20 -5.45 -14.27
C SER A 66 6.57 -6.65 -13.42
N GLU A 67 7.85 -7.00 -13.38
CA GLU A 67 8.35 -8.12 -12.58
C GLU A 67 8.14 -7.90 -11.08
N LEU A 68 8.32 -6.67 -10.60
CA LEU A 68 7.98 -6.29 -9.22
C LEU A 68 6.50 -6.46 -8.91
N ALA A 69 5.63 -6.03 -9.83
CA ALA A 69 4.20 -6.27 -9.68
C ALA A 69 3.89 -7.78 -9.65
N HIS A 70 4.69 -8.61 -10.33
CA HIS A 70 4.56 -10.08 -10.36
C HIS A 70 5.22 -10.80 -9.17
N ILE A 71 5.87 -10.11 -8.21
CA ILE A 71 6.26 -10.73 -6.93
C ILE A 71 5.03 -11.32 -6.22
N TYR A 72 3.88 -10.66 -6.39
CA TYR A 72 2.60 -11.23 -6.05
C TYR A 72 2.22 -12.32 -7.07
N SER A 73 2.29 -13.58 -6.64
CA SER A 73 1.87 -14.74 -7.41
C SER A 73 0.49 -15.17 -6.93
N PRO A 74 -0.61 -14.82 -7.63
CA PRO A 74 -1.90 -15.37 -7.26
C PRO A 74 -1.82 -16.90 -7.32
N PRO A 75 -2.38 -17.63 -6.34
CA PRO A 75 -2.37 -19.08 -6.35
C PRO A 75 -2.96 -19.60 -7.65
N ASP A 76 -2.40 -20.71 -8.11
CA ASP A 76 -2.56 -21.32 -9.44
C ASP A 76 -3.96 -21.13 -10.03
N ARG A 77 -4.01 -20.40 -11.15
CA ARG A 77 -5.25 -19.98 -11.82
C ARG A 77 -5.76 -21.09 -12.73
N SER A 78 -6.18 -22.21 -12.15
CA SER A 78 -7.04 -23.16 -12.84
C SER A 78 -8.41 -22.48 -13.13
N TRP A 79 -8.67 -22.23 -14.40
CA TRP A 79 -9.90 -21.64 -14.97
C TRP A 79 -11.17 -22.46 -14.64
N PRO A 80 -12.41 -21.88 -14.55
CA PRO A 80 -12.80 -20.46 -14.54
C PRO A 80 -13.29 -19.92 -13.17
N VAL A 81 -13.51 -20.77 -12.15
CA VAL A 81 -14.27 -20.37 -10.95
C VAL A 81 -13.46 -19.51 -9.96
N LYS A 82 -12.13 -19.63 -9.94
CA LYS A 82 -11.26 -18.94 -8.97
C LYS A 82 -11.00 -17.46 -9.26
N TRP A 83 -11.29 -16.94 -10.46
CA TRP A 83 -11.12 -15.52 -10.76
C TRP A 83 -12.06 -14.62 -9.92
N LEU A 84 -13.25 -15.13 -9.61
CA LEU A 84 -14.21 -14.48 -8.70
C LEU A 84 -13.79 -14.60 -7.22
N GLN A 85 -12.87 -15.51 -6.90
CA GLN A 85 -12.38 -15.80 -5.56
C GLN A 85 -10.92 -15.35 -5.37
N ALA A 86 -10.43 -14.41 -6.18
CA ALA A 86 -9.11 -13.83 -5.94
C ALA A 86 -9.07 -13.35 -4.48
N PRO A 87 -8.13 -13.84 -3.64
CA PRO A 87 -8.11 -13.54 -2.22
C PRO A 87 -7.92 -12.04 -1.97
N ASP A 88 -7.45 -11.27 -2.96
CA ASP A 88 -7.36 -9.83 -2.89
C ASP A 88 -8.02 -9.15 -4.10
N LYS A 89 -9.12 -8.43 -3.84
CA LYS A 89 -9.85 -7.67 -4.87
C LYS A 89 -9.06 -6.44 -5.34
N HIS A 90 -8.19 -5.89 -4.49
CA HIS A 90 -7.42 -4.70 -4.85
C HIS A 90 -6.31 -5.04 -5.84
N LEU A 91 -5.46 -6.00 -5.51
CA LEU A 91 -4.34 -6.42 -6.35
C LEU A 91 -4.81 -7.03 -7.69
N SER A 92 -5.91 -7.78 -7.69
CA SER A 92 -6.50 -8.32 -8.92
C SER A 92 -7.09 -7.24 -9.84
N THR A 93 -7.80 -6.24 -9.29
CA THR A 93 -8.40 -5.16 -10.08
C THR A 93 -7.33 -4.30 -10.77
N LEU A 94 -6.18 -4.12 -10.12
CA LEU A 94 -5.09 -3.27 -10.63
C LEU A 94 -4.39 -3.85 -11.86
N GLY A 95 -4.33 -5.18 -11.98
CA GLY A 95 -3.71 -5.85 -13.14
C GLY A 95 -4.35 -5.50 -14.50
N LEU A 96 -5.56 -4.93 -14.51
CA LEU A 96 -6.29 -4.55 -15.73
C LEU A 96 -6.14 -3.07 -16.11
N ARG A 97 -5.30 -2.29 -15.41
CA ARG A 97 -5.26 -0.81 -15.51
C ARG A 97 -3.97 -0.24 -16.08
N GLY A 98 -3.26 -1.01 -16.90
CA GLY A 98 -2.02 -0.56 -17.55
C GLY A 98 -0.97 -0.05 -16.56
N THR A 99 -0.34 1.09 -16.88
CA THR A 99 0.76 1.68 -16.10
C THR A 99 0.33 2.17 -14.72
N MET A 100 -0.81 2.87 -14.63
CA MET A 100 -1.41 3.28 -13.35
C MET A 100 -1.64 2.07 -12.44
N GLY A 101 -2.22 1.00 -13.00
CA GLY A 101 -2.46 -0.26 -12.30
C GLY A 101 -1.20 -0.89 -11.73
N ARG A 102 -0.14 -0.93 -12.54
CA ARG A 102 1.18 -1.45 -12.16
C ARG A 102 1.80 -0.63 -11.02
N ASN A 103 1.81 0.68 -11.14
CA ASN A 103 2.38 1.59 -10.12
C ASN A 103 1.63 1.49 -8.79
N ALA A 104 0.29 1.55 -8.81
CA ALA A 104 -0.52 1.36 -7.61
C ALA A 104 -0.31 -0.02 -6.99
N ARG A 105 -0.10 -1.06 -7.81
CA ARG A 105 0.16 -2.42 -7.30
C ARG A 105 1.52 -2.51 -6.61
N VAL A 106 2.55 -1.90 -7.18
CA VAL A 106 3.86 -1.77 -6.53
C VAL A 106 3.72 -1.06 -5.19
N MET A 107 3.03 0.08 -5.16
CA MET A 107 2.79 0.83 -3.92
C MET A 107 2.00 0.00 -2.89
N LEU A 108 0.96 -0.73 -3.30
CA LEU A 108 0.23 -1.62 -2.39
C LEU A 108 1.09 -2.75 -1.82
N ILE A 109 2.06 -3.27 -2.58
CA ILE A 109 2.99 -4.27 -2.07
C ILE A 109 3.94 -3.64 -1.05
N LEU A 110 4.44 -2.42 -1.30
CA LEU A 110 5.25 -1.68 -0.33
C LEU A 110 4.47 -1.40 0.95
N LEU A 111 3.23 -0.88 0.84
CA LEU A 111 2.33 -0.66 1.97
C LEU A 111 2.03 -1.95 2.73
N TRP A 112 1.91 -3.09 2.02
CA TRP A 112 1.78 -4.39 2.67
C TRP A 112 3.04 -4.74 3.47
N VAL A 113 4.24 -4.65 2.89
CA VAL A 113 5.48 -4.99 3.61
C VAL A 113 5.71 -4.09 4.83
N ILE A 114 5.45 -2.79 4.69
CA ILE A 114 5.58 -1.82 5.77
C ILE A 114 4.51 -2.07 6.85
N GLY A 115 3.25 -2.21 6.44
CA GLY A 115 2.09 -2.19 7.33
C GLY A 115 1.68 -3.53 7.94
N HIS A 116 2.07 -4.67 7.36
CA HIS A 116 1.51 -5.99 7.73
C HIS A 116 1.60 -6.32 9.25
N ARG A 117 2.68 -5.87 9.89
CA ARG A 117 2.99 -6.11 11.32
C ARG A 117 2.63 -4.94 12.24
N LEU A 118 2.00 -3.90 11.72
CA LEU A 118 1.60 -2.72 12.48
C LEU A 118 0.18 -2.86 13.06
N SER A 119 -0.20 -1.90 13.91
CA SER A 119 -1.58 -1.78 14.41
C SER A 119 -2.52 -1.35 13.28
N ASP A 120 -3.83 -1.51 13.48
CA ASP A 120 -4.81 -1.07 12.49
C ASP A 120 -4.76 0.46 12.28
N ASP A 121 -4.53 1.23 13.34
CA ASP A 121 -4.46 2.70 13.30
C ASP A 121 -3.22 3.17 12.53
N ASP A 122 -2.07 2.55 12.76
CA ASP A 122 -0.82 2.86 12.04
C ASP A 122 -0.96 2.58 10.54
N ILE A 123 -1.70 1.52 10.17
CA ILE A 123 -1.95 1.19 8.77
C ILE A 123 -2.86 2.23 8.12
N ASP A 124 -3.90 2.68 8.83
CA ASP A 124 -4.77 3.74 8.31
C ASP A 124 -4.00 5.05 8.11
N GLY A 125 -3.14 5.42 9.07
CA GLY A 125 -2.23 6.56 8.95
C GLY A 125 -1.30 6.42 7.73
N LEU A 126 -0.67 5.26 7.59
CA LEU A 126 0.21 4.94 6.47
C LEU A 126 -0.50 5.04 5.10
N ILE A 127 -1.70 4.46 4.97
CA ILE A 127 -2.49 4.52 3.73
C ILE A 127 -2.88 5.97 3.42
N SER A 128 -3.36 6.71 4.43
CA SER A 128 -3.80 8.10 4.27
C SER A 128 -2.65 8.97 3.78
N GLN A 129 -1.51 8.91 4.46
CA GLN A 129 -0.33 9.69 4.11
C GLN A 129 0.19 9.34 2.72
N ALA A 130 0.27 8.05 2.38
CA ALA A 130 0.68 7.62 1.04
C ALA A 130 -0.25 8.16 -0.06
N CYS A 131 -1.55 8.26 0.23
CA CYS A 131 -2.51 8.87 -0.69
C CYS A 131 -2.35 10.39 -0.77
N GLU A 132 -2.19 11.07 0.35
CA GLU A 132 -1.98 12.52 0.41
C GLU A 132 -0.72 12.94 -0.34
N GLU A 133 0.40 12.25 -0.12
CA GLU A 133 1.65 12.51 -0.83
C GLU A 133 1.50 12.27 -2.33
N GLY A 134 0.84 11.17 -2.71
CA GLY A 134 0.53 10.90 -4.11
C GLY A 134 -0.34 11.97 -4.76
N LEU A 135 -1.30 12.54 -4.02
CA LEU A 135 -2.18 13.62 -4.49
C LEU A 135 -1.50 15.00 -4.56
N ARG A 136 -0.44 15.23 -3.79
CA ARG A 136 0.33 16.47 -3.81
C ARG A 136 1.33 16.54 -4.98
N THR A 137 1.53 15.45 -5.72
CA THR A 137 2.48 15.41 -6.84
C THR A 137 1.96 16.22 -8.04
N ASN A 138 2.78 17.14 -8.56
CA ASN A 138 2.46 17.97 -9.73
C ASN A 138 2.15 17.16 -11.01
N SER A 139 2.66 15.93 -11.12
CA SER A 139 2.42 14.99 -12.24
C SER A 139 0.95 14.57 -12.40
N ILE A 140 0.10 14.92 -11.43
CA ILE A 140 -1.34 14.70 -11.53
C ILE A 140 -1.98 15.63 -12.57
N ALA A 141 -1.48 16.86 -12.71
CA ALA A 141 -2.08 17.87 -13.61
C ALA A 141 -2.09 17.41 -15.08
N ASP A 142 -1.19 16.50 -15.45
CA ASP A 142 -1.10 15.93 -16.81
C ASP A 142 -2.15 14.84 -17.09
N ARG A 143 -2.79 14.28 -16.05
CA ARG A 143 -3.67 13.11 -16.17
C ARG A 143 -5.10 13.35 -15.71
N VAL A 144 -5.29 14.29 -14.79
CA VAL A 144 -6.56 14.58 -14.13
C VAL A 144 -6.67 16.10 -13.97
N SER A 145 -7.86 16.66 -14.21
CA SER A 145 -8.05 18.11 -14.08
C SER A 145 -7.75 18.55 -12.63
N ALA A 146 -7.10 19.70 -12.46
CA ALA A 146 -6.76 20.22 -11.11
C ALA A 146 -8.00 20.33 -10.20
N ALA A 147 -9.18 20.63 -10.76
CA ALA A 147 -10.43 20.68 -10.02
C ALA A 147 -10.85 19.30 -9.45
N GLU A 148 -10.70 18.22 -10.23
CA GLU A 148 -11.03 16.86 -9.79
C GLU A 148 -10.03 16.35 -8.74
N VAL A 149 -8.79 16.83 -8.78
CA VAL A 149 -7.72 16.46 -7.84
C VAL A 149 -7.94 17.15 -6.50
N ASN A 150 -8.24 18.45 -6.52
CA ASN A 150 -8.64 19.17 -5.31
C ASN A 150 -9.89 18.56 -4.68
N ASP A 151 -10.87 18.16 -5.50
CA ASP A 151 -12.04 17.42 -5.04
C ASP A 151 -11.68 16.08 -4.39
N TRP A 152 -10.68 15.37 -4.91
CA TRP A 152 -10.17 14.16 -4.28
C TRP A 152 -9.42 14.45 -2.99
N VAL A 153 -8.56 15.46 -2.93
CA VAL A 153 -7.84 15.85 -1.70
C VAL A 153 -8.83 16.15 -0.57
N ASP A 154 -9.91 16.88 -0.87
CA ASP A 154 -10.95 17.22 0.12
C ASP A 154 -11.78 16.00 0.56
N LYS A 155 -11.88 14.98 -0.29
CA LYS A 155 -12.74 13.81 -0.06
C LYS A 155 -12.00 12.55 0.33
N ILE A 156 -10.69 12.44 0.14
CA ILE A 156 -9.97 11.17 0.28
C ILE A 156 -9.99 10.66 1.71
N THR A 157 -9.98 11.57 2.68
CA THR A 157 -10.17 11.29 4.11
C THR A 157 -11.55 10.69 4.42
N ARG A 158 -12.53 10.86 3.53
CA ARG A 158 -13.89 10.31 3.62
C ARG A 158 -14.04 8.98 2.90
N PHE A 159 -13.00 8.47 2.22
CA PHE A 159 -13.01 7.17 1.56
C PHE A 159 -12.79 6.00 2.54
N GLU A 160 -13.37 6.10 3.74
CA GLU A 160 -13.23 5.17 4.87
C GLU A 160 -13.43 3.71 4.45
N ARG A 161 -14.43 3.44 3.61
CA ARG A 161 -14.70 2.07 3.13
C ARG A 161 -13.58 1.49 2.28
N VAL A 162 -12.90 2.33 1.49
CA VAL A 162 -11.75 1.90 0.68
C VAL A 162 -10.56 1.67 1.59
N PHE A 163 -10.31 2.56 2.57
CA PHE A 163 -9.22 2.42 3.55
C PHE A 163 -9.40 1.18 4.43
N VAL A 164 -10.58 0.95 4.99
CA VAL A 164 -10.90 -0.28 5.74
C VAL A 164 -10.67 -1.55 4.89
N SER A 165 -11.02 -1.49 3.60
CA SER A 165 -10.79 -2.61 2.68
C SER A 165 -9.30 -2.83 2.41
N LEU A 166 -8.53 -1.75 2.24
CA LEU A 166 -7.08 -1.79 2.07
C LEU A 166 -6.36 -2.26 3.33
N ARG A 167 -6.76 -1.80 4.51
CA ARG A 167 -6.24 -2.26 5.80
C ARG A 167 -6.40 -3.77 5.97
N LYS A 168 -7.60 -4.29 5.66
CA LYS A 168 -7.85 -5.75 5.64
C LYS A 168 -6.96 -6.48 4.64
N THR A 169 -6.69 -5.88 3.49
CA THR A 169 -5.71 -6.37 2.50
C THR A 169 -4.30 -6.38 3.08
N ILE A 170 -3.86 -5.32 3.76
CA ILE A 170 -2.52 -5.19 4.36
C ILE A 170 -2.32 -6.21 5.50
N LYS A 171 -3.33 -6.42 6.36
CA LYS A 171 -3.28 -7.42 7.44
C LYS A 171 -3.33 -8.87 6.96
N ARG A 172 -3.85 -9.12 5.75
CA ARG A 172 -3.94 -10.48 5.20
C ARG A 172 -2.57 -10.97 4.77
N LYS A 173 -2.27 -12.26 5.01
CA LYS A 173 -1.09 -12.91 4.42
C LYS A 173 -1.27 -12.94 2.89
N GLN A 174 -0.37 -12.27 2.18
CA GLN A 174 -0.45 -12.19 0.72
C GLN A 174 0.31 -13.36 0.07
N PRO A 175 -0.23 -13.99 -0.99
CA PRO A 175 0.47 -15.00 -1.74
C PRO A 175 1.60 -14.37 -2.58
N MET A 176 2.78 -14.27 -1.98
CA MET A 176 4.01 -13.86 -2.68
C MET A 176 4.72 -15.09 -3.25
N LYS A 177 5.53 -14.88 -4.28
CA LYS A 177 6.46 -15.90 -4.77
C LYS A 177 7.35 -16.38 -3.62
N GLN A 178 7.75 -17.66 -3.69
CA GLN A 178 8.66 -18.25 -2.72
C GLN A 178 9.94 -17.40 -2.61
N GLY A 179 10.39 -17.13 -1.38
CA GLY A 179 11.55 -16.28 -1.10
C GLY A 179 11.28 -14.77 -1.13
N CYS A 180 10.13 -14.32 -1.65
CA CYS A 180 9.81 -12.89 -1.71
C CYS A 180 9.00 -12.38 -0.52
N ASN A 181 8.51 -13.24 0.37
CA ASN A 181 7.87 -12.80 1.61
C ASN A 181 8.95 -12.53 2.68
N PRO A 182 9.13 -11.27 3.15
CA PRO A 182 10.14 -10.95 4.17
C PRO A 182 9.91 -11.62 5.52
N PHE A 183 8.69 -12.14 5.77
CA PHE A 183 8.29 -12.71 7.05
C PHE A 183 8.27 -14.25 7.05
N ASP A 184 8.55 -14.91 5.92
CA ASP A 184 8.56 -16.38 5.82
C ASP A 184 10.00 -16.98 5.81
N ASN A 185 11.04 -16.15 5.92
CA ASN A 185 12.44 -16.53 5.64
C ASN A 185 13.20 -17.25 6.77
N GLY A 186 12.51 -17.83 7.77
CA GLY A 186 13.11 -18.58 8.89
C GLY A 186 13.94 -17.74 9.87
N SER A 187 14.47 -16.59 9.43
CA SER A 187 15.19 -15.62 10.25
C SER A 187 14.26 -14.63 10.97
N PHE A 188 12.99 -14.53 10.55
CA PHE A 188 11.97 -13.75 11.24
C PHE A 188 11.24 -14.58 12.30
N SER A 189 11.19 -14.08 13.54
CA SER A 189 10.34 -14.59 14.61
C SER A 189 9.50 -13.45 15.16
N THR A 190 8.22 -13.70 15.44
CA THR A 190 7.36 -12.69 16.08
C THR A 190 7.80 -12.38 17.50
N ALA A 191 8.51 -13.30 18.16
CA ALA A 191 9.00 -13.12 19.53
C ALA A 191 10.13 -12.09 19.64
N ASP A 192 10.88 -11.85 18.57
CA ASP A 192 12.05 -10.95 18.59
C ASP A 192 11.93 -9.77 17.61
N GLU A 193 10.73 -9.50 17.10
CA GLU A 193 10.52 -8.41 16.14
C GLU A 193 10.82 -7.02 16.74
N HIS A 194 10.69 -6.90 18.07
CA HIS A 194 11.00 -5.69 18.85
C HIS A 194 12.45 -5.63 19.34
N ALA A 195 13.24 -6.69 19.14
CA ALA A 195 14.60 -6.73 19.65
C ALA A 195 15.43 -5.62 19.01
N THR A 196 16.11 -4.85 19.86
CA THR A 196 17.08 -3.85 19.43
C THR A 196 18.24 -4.55 18.74
N ILE A 197 18.70 -3.97 17.64
CA ILE A 197 19.82 -4.52 16.89
C ILE A 197 21.10 -3.87 17.41
N PRO A 198 22.02 -4.65 17.98
CA PRO A 198 23.32 -4.10 18.35
C PRO A 198 24.06 -3.67 17.09
N ILE A 199 24.52 -2.41 17.07
CA ILE A 199 25.39 -1.89 16.02
C ILE A 199 26.77 -2.53 16.24
N PRO A 200 27.32 -3.29 15.28
CA PRO A 200 28.64 -3.87 15.44
C PRO A 200 29.70 -2.77 15.61
N PRO A 201 30.74 -2.97 16.46
CA PRO A 201 31.77 -1.96 16.69
C PRO A 201 32.46 -1.45 15.42
N ALA A 202 32.66 -2.33 14.42
CA ALA A 202 33.25 -1.96 13.13
C ALA A 202 32.40 -0.92 12.36
N HIS A 203 31.09 -0.86 12.61
CA HIS A 203 30.20 0.12 12.00
C HIS A 203 29.90 1.31 12.94
N SER A 204 30.18 1.20 14.25
CA SER A 204 29.89 2.30 15.18
C SER A 204 30.75 3.51 14.90
N ASP A 205 32.02 3.34 14.54
CA ASP A 205 32.95 4.47 14.42
C ASP A 205 32.56 5.44 13.29
N TRP A 206 32.15 4.92 12.13
CA TRP A 206 31.71 5.77 11.03
C TRP A 206 30.27 6.31 11.23
N LEU A 207 29.36 5.52 11.83
CA LEU A 207 28.01 5.99 12.15
C LEU A 207 28.04 7.09 13.22
N ASN A 208 28.98 7.00 14.16
CA ASN A 208 29.23 8.03 15.18
C ASN A 208 29.87 9.28 14.58
N ALA A 209 30.58 9.15 13.45
CA ALA A 209 31.13 10.29 12.71
C ALA A 209 30.06 11.07 11.92
N LEU A 210 28.87 10.48 11.66
CA LEU A 210 27.76 11.19 11.03
C LEU A 210 27.17 12.23 12.00
N SER A 211 26.91 13.43 11.49
CA SER A 211 26.15 14.42 12.24
C SER A 211 24.70 13.98 12.46
N ASN A 212 24.01 14.56 13.44
CA ASN A 212 22.60 14.26 13.71
C ASN A 212 21.66 14.59 12.53
N GLN A 213 22.09 15.40 11.57
CA GLN A 213 21.33 15.70 10.36
C GLN A 213 21.56 14.65 9.26
N GLU A 214 22.64 13.88 9.35
CA GLU A 214 23.03 12.88 8.35
C GLU A 214 22.63 11.47 8.76
N LYS A 215 22.12 11.27 9.98
CA LYS A 215 21.62 9.99 10.46
C LYS A 215 20.20 10.12 11.00
N HIS A 216 19.39 9.10 10.77
CA HIS A 216 18.05 8.98 11.31
C HIS A 216 17.88 7.59 11.90
N GLU A 217 17.81 7.53 13.23
CA GLU A 217 17.46 6.28 13.90
C GLU A 217 15.98 6.01 13.68
N TYR A 218 15.70 4.84 13.12
CA TYR A 218 14.43 4.55 12.53
C TYR A 218 13.78 3.31 13.12
N ASN A 219 12.53 3.47 13.52
CA ASN A 219 11.65 2.40 13.92
C ASN A 219 10.34 2.51 13.14
N ILE A 220 10.03 1.46 12.40
CA ILE A 220 8.85 1.34 11.53
C ILE A 220 7.52 1.57 12.28
N ARG A 221 7.49 1.34 13.59
CA ARG A 221 6.28 1.54 14.40
C ARG A 221 6.06 2.98 14.81
N ASP A 222 7.12 3.76 14.90
CA ASP A 222 7.05 5.15 15.34
C ASP A 222 6.74 6.08 14.15
N ASP A 223 7.31 5.76 12.98
CA ASP A 223 6.98 6.42 11.71
C ASP A 223 6.94 5.43 10.53
N PRO A 224 5.80 4.77 10.29
CA PRO A 224 5.66 3.82 9.18
C PRO A 224 5.92 4.44 7.80
N SER A 225 5.65 5.74 7.68
CA SER A 225 5.65 6.46 6.41
C SER A 225 7.05 6.88 5.96
N CYS A 226 8.02 6.94 6.86
CA CYS A 226 9.40 7.35 6.59
C CYS A 226 10.01 6.61 5.38
N LEU A 227 9.73 5.31 5.24
CA LEU A 227 10.20 4.53 4.09
C LEU A 227 9.53 4.88 2.76
N LEU A 228 8.50 5.71 2.73
CA LEU A 228 7.89 6.19 1.49
C LEU A 228 8.31 7.63 1.16
N GLN A 229 8.82 8.37 2.14
CA GLN A 229 9.27 9.76 1.99
C GLN A 229 10.66 9.88 1.36
N VAL A 230 10.89 10.95 0.59
CA VAL A 230 12.19 11.26 -0.01
C VAL A 230 13.11 11.87 1.06
N HIS A 231 13.81 11.02 1.81
CA HIS A 231 14.67 11.43 2.93
C HIS A 231 16.17 11.35 2.61
N GLN A 232 16.93 12.38 2.99
CA GLN A 232 18.39 12.44 2.80
C GLN A 232 19.29 11.81 3.90
N PRO A 233 18.88 11.64 5.18
CA PRO A 233 19.77 11.02 6.16
C PRO A 233 19.91 9.51 5.97
N VAL A 234 21.02 8.97 6.46
CA VAL A 234 21.26 7.53 6.59
C VAL A 234 20.29 6.96 7.63
N ILE A 235 19.42 6.07 7.19
CA ILE A 235 18.47 5.38 8.05
C ILE A 235 19.18 4.25 8.79
N ILE A 236 19.05 4.25 10.12
CA ILE A 236 19.61 3.28 11.06
C ILE A 236 18.46 2.49 11.69
N PRO A 237 18.22 1.23 11.29
CA PRO A 237 17.14 0.43 11.85
C PRO A 237 17.34 0.15 13.34
N GLN A 238 16.38 0.52 14.19
CA GLN A 238 16.43 0.30 15.64
C GLN A 238 15.88 -1.06 16.06
N SER A 239 15.05 -1.71 15.23
CA SER A 239 14.43 -3.00 15.55
C SER A 239 14.66 -4.04 14.45
N LYS A 240 14.61 -5.33 14.83
CA LYS A 240 14.69 -6.45 13.89
C LYS A 240 13.65 -6.36 12.78
N LEU A 241 12.40 -5.99 13.12
CA LEU A 241 11.34 -5.78 12.14
C LEU A 241 11.71 -4.68 11.13
N THR A 242 12.17 -3.54 11.62
CA THR A 242 12.58 -2.42 10.77
C THR A 242 13.72 -2.81 9.83
N ARG A 243 14.74 -3.53 10.33
CA ARG A 243 15.85 -4.01 9.49
C ARG A 243 15.36 -4.93 8.38
N ILE A 244 14.45 -5.86 8.69
CA ILE A 244 13.91 -6.79 7.68
C ILE A 244 13.14 -6.04 6.59
N ILE A 245 12.28 -5.11 6.98
CA ILE A 245 11.48 -4.30 6.04
C ILE A 245 12.37 -3.41 5.17
N VAL A 246 13.34 -2.72 5.78
CA VAL A 246 14.31 -1.88 5.07
C VAL A 246 15.12 -2.72 4.09
N LYS A 247 15.74 -3.81 4.55
CA LYS A 247 16.53 -4.72 3.73
C LYS A 247 15.71 -5.22 2.54
N TRP A 248 14.50 -5.70 2.80
CA TRP A 248 13.62 -6.22 1.75
C TRP A 248 13.26 -5.15 0.72
N SER A 249 12.91 -3.94 1.18
CA SER A 249 12.56 -2.81 0.31
C SER A 249 13.73 -2.39 -0.57
N VAL A 250 14.95 -2.39 -0.03
CA VAL A 250 16.16 -2.13 -0.83
C VAL A 250 16.41 -3.27 -1.82
N ASP A 251 16.34 -4.53 -1.39
CA ASP A 251 16.73 -5.69 -2.21
C ASP A 251 15.76 -6.00 -3.34
N HIS A 252 14.46 -5.73 -3.15
CA HIS A 252 13.43 -6.02 -4.15
C HIS A 252 13.01 -4.76 -4.91
N TYR A 253 12.91 -3.62 -4.25
CA TYR A 253 12.35 -2.41 -4.84
C TYR A 253 13.41 -1.33 -5.12
N GLY A 254 14.66 -1.53 -4.68
CA GLY A 254 15.72 -0.53 -4.85
C GLY A 254 15.36 0.78 -4.19
N LEU A 255 14.65 0.70 -3.07
CA LEU A 255 14.16 1.86 -2.33
C LEU A 255 15.30 2.48 -1.52
N GLY A 256 16.31 3.00 -2.22
CA GLY A 256 17.60 3.51 -1.74
C GLY A 256 18.74 2.50 -1.79
N LYS A 257 19.86 2.86 -1.13
CA LYS A 257 21.13 2.14 -1.23
C LYS A 257 21.70 1.77 0.15
N ARG A 258 22.36 0.62 0.19
CA ARG A 258 23.09 0.13 1.36
C ARG A 258 24.39 0.92 1.52
N VAL A 259 24.68 1.37 2.73
CA VAL A 259 25.95 2.02 3.09
C VAL A 259 26.66 1.22 4.18
N GLY A 260 27.92 0.89 3.92
CA GLY A 260 28.83 0.25 4.86
C GLY A 260 29.84 1.23 5.46
N GLY A 261 30.08 2.37 4.79
CA GLY A 261 30.95 3.43 5.28
C GLY A 261 30.79 4.76 4.53
N ALA A 262 31.57 5.77 4.93
CA ALA A 262 31.49 7.12 4.39
C ALA A 262 31.75 7.21 2.87
N ALA A 263 32.60 6.34 2.33
CA ALA A 263 32.91 6.28 0.90
C ALA A 263 31.72 5.87 0.02
N ASP A 264 30.72 5.20 0.59
CA ASP A 264 29.56 4.71 -0.17
C ASP A 264 28.55 5.82 -0.48
N LYS A 265 28.60 6.96 0.24
CA LYS A 265 27.71 8.12 0.10
C LYS A 265 27.90 8.90 -1.22
N ASN A 266 28.76 8.44 -2.12
CA ASN A 266 29.02 9.10 -3.40
C ASN A 266 27.81 8.98 -4.34
N GLY A 267 27.05 10.07 -4.51
CA GLY A 267 26.05 10.20 -5.58
C GLY A 267 24.84 11.06 -5.21
N SER A 268 24.07 11.45 -6.22
CA SER A 268 22.75 12.09 -6.11
C SER A 268 21.63 11.09 -5.80
N GLU A 269 21.96 9.99 -5.12
CA GLU A 269 21.00 8.93 -4.79
C GLU A 269 20.18 9.33 -3.57
N PHE A 270 18.87 9.08 -3.64
CA PHE A 270 17.91 9.72 -2.77
C PHE A 270 17.82 9.14 -1.36
N ARG A 271 18.35 7.93 -1.07
CA ARG A 271 18.22 7.28 0.25
C ARG A 271 19.37 6.33 0.57
N TRP A 272 19.83 6.36 1.82
CA TRP A 272 20.93 5.56 2.32
C TRP A 272 20.51 4.80 3.57
N TYR A 273 20.89 3.54 3.71
CA TYR A 273 20.59 2.74 4.91
C TYR A 273 21.84 2.03 5.39
N ALA A 274 22.11 2.14 6.69
CA ALA A 274 23.20 1.43 7.31
C ALA A 274 22.90 -0.08 7.28
N THR A 275 23.76 -0.84 6.63
CA THR A 275 23.66 -2.30 6.68
C THR A 275 24.71 -2.89 7.59
N TYR A 276 24.24 -3.69 8.53
CA TYR A 276 25.08 -4.56 9.34
C TYR A 276 25.18 -5.89 8.61
N HIS A 277 26.38 -6.32 8.27
CA HIS A 277 26.57 -7.68 7.80
C HIS A 277 26.10 -8.64 8.90
N ASP A 278 25.14 -9.51 8.59
CA ASP A 278 24.89 -10.68 9.41
C ASP A 278 26.15 -11.54 9.27
N GLN A 279 27.00 -11.54 10.30
CA GLN A 279 28.06 -12.53 10.42
C GLN A 279 27.36 -13.89 10.58
N ASN A 280 27.26 -14.63 9.48
CA ASN A 280 27.01 -16.08 9.54
C ASN A 280 28.32 -16.79 9.89
#